data_AF-A0AAI8MKY2-F1
#
_entry.id   AF-A0AAI8MKY2-F1
#
_cell.length_a   1.000
_cell.length_b   1.000
_cell.length_c   1.000
_cell.angle_alpha   90.00
_cell.angle_beta   90.00
_cell.angle_gamma   90.00
#
_symmetry.space_group_name_H-M   'P 1'
#
loop_
_entity.id
_entity.type
_entity.pdbx_description
1 polymer ?
#
loop_
_entity_poly.entity_id
_entity_poly.type
_entity_poly.pdbx_seq_one_letter_code
_entity_poly.pdbx_strand_id
1 'polypeptide(L)'
;MEIFHSYTRKQAIQDGILIDITAESKEFGFVYPIAITDGLFAELTSNKPEYEAYTARLNDALMLLYLKITHCKDESIVFYDMLITNAKGQKETLGLKCICDGDDE
;
A
#
# COMPACT_ATOMS: atom_id res chain seq x y z
N MET A 1 -12.66 13.99 -30.74
CA MET A 1 -12.79 14.53 -29.38
C MET A 1 -12.51 13.37 -28.46
N GLU A 2 -11.28 13.24 -27.96
CA GLU A 2 -10.92 12.18 -27.02
C GLU A 2 -11.32 12.64 -25.62
N ILE A 3 -12.21 11.87 -24.99
CA ILE A 3 -12.54 12.01 -23.57
C ILE A 3 -11.53 11.15 -22.83
N PHE A 4 -10.50 11.76 -22.24
CA PHE A 4 -9.69 11.09 -21.22
C PHE A 4 -10.50 11.16 -19.92
N HIS A 5 -11.23 10.08 -19.62
CA HIS A 5 -11.86 9.93 -18.31
C HIS A 5 -10.74 9.57 -17.31
N SER A 6 -10.34 10.50 -16.44
CA SER A 6 -9.47 10.15 -15.30
C SER A 6 -10.28 9.26 -14.36
N TYR A 7 -9.71 8.10 -14.02
CA TYR A 7 -10.31 7.18 -13.08
C TYR A 7 -9.79 7.54 -11.70
N THR A 8 -10.62 8.22 -10.91
CA THR A 8 -10.15 8.96 -9.74
C THR A 8 -9.99 8.03 -8.54
N ARG A 9 -9.14 8.39 -7.56
CA ARG A 9 -8.96 7.59 -6.33
C ARG A 9 -10.30 7.28 -5.66
N LYS A 10 -11.20 8.26 -5.65
CA LYS A 10 -12.55 8.11 -5.06
C LYS A 10 -13.38 7.05 -5.78
N GLN A 11 -13.38 7.05 -7.11
CA GLN A 11 -14.07 6.03 -7.90
C GLN A 11 -13.47 4.64 -7.64
N ALA A 12 -12.13 4.54 -7.64
CA ALA A 12 -11.43 3.30 -7.36
C ALA A 12 -11.74 2.72 -5.96
N ILE A 13 -11.92 3.58 -4.95
CA ILE A 13 -12.35 3.16 -3.61
C ILE A 13 -13.81 2.70 -3.60
N GLN A 14 -14.70 3.42 -4.30
CA GLN A 14 -16.11 3.05 -4.42
C GLN A 14 -16.30 1.69 -5.11
N ASP A 15 -15.46 1.41 -6.10
CA ASP A 15 -15.48 0.16 -6.86
C ASP A 15 -14.71 -0.97 -6.16
N GLY A 16 -14.12 -0.72 -4.99
CA GLY A 16 -13.41 -1.71 -4.17
C GLY A 16 -12.03 -2.11 -4.72
N ILE A 17 -11.51 -1.39 -5.71
CA ILE A 17 -10.17 -1.62 -6.28
C ILE A 17 -9.09 -1.12 -5.32
N LEU A 18 -9.37 0.00 -4.66
CA LEU A 18 -8.52 0.60 -3.64
C LEU A 18 -9.19 0.53 -2.27
N ILE A 19 -8.40 0.26 -1.26
CA ILE A 19 -8.82 0.25 0.14
C ILE A 19 -8.13 1.42 0.83
N ASP A 20 -8.92 2.33 1.39
CA ASP A 20 -8.44 3.49 2.12
C ASP A 20 -7.82 3.05 3.46
N ILE A 21 -6.56 3.41 3.67
CA ILE A 21 -5.80 3.17 4.91
C ILE A 21 -5.24 4.47 5.49
N THR A 22 -5.88 5.61 5.17
CA THR A 22 -5.42 6.94 5.58
C THR A 22 -5.43 7.13 7.09
N ALA A 23 -6.28 6.40 7.83
CA ALA A 23 -6.29 6.49 9.29
C ALA A 23 -5.05 5.84 9.89
N GLU A 24 -4.70 4.65 9.41
CA GLU A 24 -3.57 3.83 9.83
C GLU A 24 -2.24 4.49 9.43
N SER A 25 -2.17 5.10 8.25
CA SER A 25 -0.95 5.74 7.76
C SER A 25 -0.50 6.94 8.60
N LYS A 26 -1.44 7.63 9.27
CA LYS A 26 -1.12 8.80 10.11
C LYS A 26 -0.20 8.45 11.28
N GLU A 27 -0.27 7.23 11.80
CA GLU A 27 0.60 6.77 12.90
C GLU A 27 2.08 6.73 12.49
N PHE A 28 2.35 6.61 11.18
CA PHE A 28 3.69 6.57 10.61
C PHE A 28 4.18 7.93 10.11
N GLY A 29 3.37 8.99 10.25
CA GLY A 29 3.73 10.35 9.85
C GLY A 29 3.36 10.73 8.41
N PHE A 30 2.55 9.92 7.73
CA PHE A 30 2.01 10.30 6.42
C PHE A 30 0.94 11.39 6.56
N VAL A 31 1.08 12.44 5.73
CA VAL A 31 0.15 13.60 5.73
C VAL A 31 -0.83 13.59 4.56
N TYR A 32 -0.55 12.78 3.54
CA TYR A 32 -1.41 12.59 2.38
C TYR A 32 -2.28 11.32 2.54
N PRO A 33 -3.46 11.26 1.91
CA PRO A 33 -4.25 10.03 1.86
C PRO A 33 -3.45 8.87 1.29
N ILE A 34 -3.63 7.69 1.87
CA ILE A 34 -3.01 6.46 1.36
C ILE A 34 -4.10 5.43 1.14
N ALA A 35 -4.00 4.73 0.01
CA ALA A 35 -4.79 3.55 -0.26
C ALA A 35 -3.87 2.43 -0.76
N ILE A 36 -4.30 1.18 -0.52
CA ILE A 36 -3.66 -0.01 -1.06
C ILE A 36 -4.59 -0.70 -2.05
N THR A 37 -4.04 -1.45 -2.99
CA THR A 37 -4.86 -2.26 -3.90
C THR A 37 -5.51 -3.42 -3.16
N ASP A 38 -6.65 -3.89 -3.65
CA ASP A 38 -7.29 -5.12 -3.16
C ASP A 38 -6.32 -6.32 -3.19
N GLY A 39 -5.48 -6.42 -4.22
CA GLY A 39 -4.45 -7.45 -4.30
C GLY A 39 -3.44 -7.40 -3.15
N LEU A 40 -2.96 -6.21 -2.79
CA LEU A 40 -2.09 -6.06 -1.61
C LEU A 40 -2.87 -6.38 -0.33
N PHE A 41 -4.10 -5.90 -0.19
CA PHE A 41 -4.91 -6.21 0.99
C PHE A 41 -5.14 -7.72 1.16
N ALA A 42 -5.45 -8.45 0.09
CA ALA A 42 -5.59 -9.90 0.10
C ALA A 42 -4.28 -10.59 0.55
N GLU A 43 -3.14 -10.11 0.07
CA GLU A 43 -1.82 -10.62 0.45
C GLU A 43 -1.52 -10.39 1.96
N LEU A 44 -1.89 -9.23 2.49
CA LEU A 44 -1.69 -8.89 3.90
C LEU A 44 -2.68 -9.60 4.84
N THR A 45 -3.85 -10.01 4.34
CA THR A 45 -4.91 -10.62 5.16
C THR A 45 -4.93 -12.14 5.09
N SER A 46 -4.79 -12.70 3.88
CA SER A 46 -5.06 -14.11 3.60
C SER A 46 -3.80 -14.95 3.48
N ASN A 47 -2.72 -14.40 2.90
CA ASN A 47 -1.46 -15.15 2.75
C ASN A 47 -0.54 -15.01 3.97
N LYS A 48 -1.08 -15.26 5.17
CA LYS A 48 -0.35 -15.10 6.43
C LYS A 48 -0.46 -16.30 7.37
N PRO A 49 0.53 -16.54 8.23
CA PRO A 49 0.39 -17.48 9.34
C PRO A 49 -0.76 -17.04 10.26
N GLU A 50 -1.40 -18.01 10.91
CA GLU A 50 -2.52 -17.75 11.81
C GLU A 50 -2.16 -16.81 12.98
N TYR A 51 -0.91 -16.89 13.45
CA TYR A 51 -0.41 -16.10 14.57
C TYR A 51 -0.05 -14.65 14.21
N GLU A 52 -0.01 -14.29 12.93
CA GLU A 52 0.35 -12.94 12.49
C GLU A 52 -0.91 -12.12 12.20
N ALA A 53 -0.98 -10.87 12.66
CA ALA A 53 -2.12 -10.00 12.41
C ALA A 53 -1.97 -9.25 11.07
N TYR A 54 -3.09 -8.94 10.42
CA TYR A 54 -3.11 -8.04 9.25
C TYR A 54 -2.43 -6.70 9.55
N THR A 55 -2.74 -6.11 10.71
CA THR A 55 -2.20 -4.81 11.13
C THR A 55 -0.69 -4.84 11.30
N ALA A 56 -0.11 -5.95 11.77
CA ALA A 56 1.34 -6.09 11.89
C ALA A 56 2.02 -5.98 10.51
N ARG A 57 1.45 -6.63 9.49
CA ARG A 57 1.99 -6.54 8.12
C ARG A 57 1.77 -5.18 7.47
N LEU A 58 0.61 -4.58 7.71
CA LEU A 58 0.35 -3.22 7.23
C LEU A 58 1.39 -2.24 7.81
N ASN A 59 1.70 -2.39 9.09
CA ASN A 59 2.71 -1.60 9.77
C ASN A 59 4.10 -1.78 9.16
N ASP A 60 4.49 -3.03 8.83
CA ASP A 60 5.75 -3.30 8.14
C ASP A 60 5.81 -2.61 6.76
N ALA A 61 4.73 -2.69 5.97
CA ALA A 61 4.66 -2.05 4.67
C ALA A 61 4.78 -0.51 4.77
N LEU A 62 4.04 0.11 5.70
CA LEU A 62 4.06 1.55 5.94
C LEU A 62 5.42 2.02 6.46
N MET A 63 6.03 1.27 7.38
CA MET A 63 7.36 1.60 7.92
C MET A 63 8.43 1.53 6.83
N LEU A 64 8.45 0.46 6.02
CA LEU A 64 9.40 0.31 4.92
C LEU A 64 9.23 1.41 3.88
N LEU A 65 7.99 1.75 3.51
CA LEU A 65 7.70 2.87 2.62
C LEU A 65 8.23 4.18 3.21
N TYR A 66 7.89 4.47 4.48
CA TYR A 66 8.32 5.70 5.15
C TYR A 66 9.85 5.84 5.16
N LEU A 67 10.57 4.78 5.54
CA LEU A 67 12.03 4.76 5.48
C LEU A 67 12.52 5.01 4.06
N LYS A 68 11.93 4.36 3.05
CA LYS A 68 12.34 4.51 1.66
C LYS A 68 12.16 5.94 1.13
N ILE A 69 11.00 6.58 1.36
CA ILE A 69 10.74 7.94 0.87
C ILE A 69 11.62 8.99 1.54
N THR A 70 12.06 8.77 2.79
CA THR A 70 12.98 9.69 3.46
C THR A 70 14.38 9.68 2.83
N HIS A 71 14.73 8.60 2.12
CA HIS A 71 16.00 8.43 1.42
C HIS A 71 15.91 8.66 -0.10
N CYS A 72 14.70 8.61 -0.69
CA CYS A 72 14.44 8.86 -2.11
C CYS A 72 13.66 10.18 -2.26
N LYS A 73 14.38 11.29 -2.43
CA LYS A 73 13.75 12.60 -2.65
C LYS A 73 13.31 12.76 -4.10
N ASP A 74 12.17 13.43 -4.29
CA ASP A 74 11.63 13.85 -5.60
C ASP A 74 11.22 12.69 -6.55
N GLU A 75 10.97 11.49 -6.02
CA GLU A 75 10.44 10.35 -6.79
C GLU A 75 8.92 10.20 -6.58
N SER A 76 8.14 10.27 -7.66
CA SER A 76 6.69 9.98 -7.63
C SER A 76 6.38 8.49 -7.62
N ILE A 77 7.36 7.63 -7.93
CA ILE A 77 7.22 6.18 -7.92
C ILE A 77 8.34 5.60 -7.07
N VAL A 78 7.98 4.84 -6.04
CA VAL A 78 8.93 4.26 -5.10
C VAL A 78 8.74 2.75 -5.06
N PHE A 79 9.81 2.02 -5.35
CA PHE A 79 9.85 0.56 -5.24
C PHE A 79 10.56 0.15 -3.95
N TYR A 80 10.00 -0.84 -3.26
CA TYR A 80 10.59 -1.40 -2.05
C TYR A 80 10.16 -2.85 -1.86
N ASP A 81 11.00 -3.61 -1.16
CA ASP A 81 10.78 -5.03 -0.90
C ASP A 81 10.41 -5.22 0.57
N MET A 82 9.38 -6.04 0.80
CA MET A 82 8.95 -6.44 2.14
C MET A 82 9.16 -7.94 2.32
N LEU A 83 9.87 -8.34 3.38
CA LEU A 83 9.97 -9.75 3.73
C LEU A 83 8.72 -10.18 4.48
N ILE A 84 8.07 -11.25 4.00
CA ILE A 84 6.88 -11.82 4.61
C ILE A 84 7.09 -13.30 4.91
N THR A 85 6.24 -13.84 5.77
CA THR A 85 6.11 -15.28 5.94
C THR A 85 4.78 -15.70 5.34
N ASN A 86 4.72 -16.58 4.36
CA ASN A 86 3.42 -16.97 3.79
C ASN A 86 2.60 -17.85 4.76
N ALA A 87 1.37 -18.22 4.41
CA ALA A 87 0.52 -19.08 5.23
C ALA A 87 1.13 -20.48 5.52
N LYS A 88 2.12 -20.92 4.73
CA LYS A 88 2.85 -22.18 4.93
C LYS A 88 4.09 -22.04 5.82
N GLY A 89 4.33 -20.85 6.39
CA GLY A 89 5.51 -20.59 7.21
C GLY A 89 6.79 -20.32 6.41
N GLN A 90 6.71 -20.16 5.09
CA GLN A 90 7.87 -19.96 4.23
C GLN A 90 8.18 -18.46 4.09
N LYS A 91 9.47 -18.10 4.05
CA LYS A 91 9.90 -16.72 3.84
C LYS A 91 9.83 -16.36 2.36
N GLU A 92 9.24 -15.21 2.07
CA GLU A 92 9.06 -14.68 0.72
C GLU A 92 9.36 -13.18 0.71
N THR A 93 9.72 -12.66 -0.47
CA THR A 93 9.88 -11.23 -0.70
C THR A 93 8.71 -10.73 -1.53
N LEU A 94 7.96 -9.79 -0.98
CA LEU A 94 6.89 -9.08 -1.67
C LEU A 94 7.43 -7.77 -2.23
N GLY A 95 7.51 -7.66 -3.55
CA GLY A 95 7.90 -6.42 -4.23
C GLY A 95 6.73 -5.45 -4.30
N LEU A 96 6.89 -4.26 -3.71
CA LEU A 96 5.86 -3.25 -3.61
C LEU A 96 6.23 -2.01 -4.44
N LYS A 97 5.20 -1.40 -5.03
CA LYS A 97 5.28 -0.15 -5.78
C LYS A 97 4.31 0.85 -5.15
N CYS A 98 4.84 1.96 -4.65
CA CYS A 98 4.07 3.13 -4.26
C CYS A 98 4.05 4.13 -5.42
N ILE A 99 2.89 4.74 -5.66
CA ILE A 99 2.73 5.85 -6.59
C ILE A 99 2.19 7.03 -5.76
N CYS A 100 2.91 8.14 -5.79
CA CYS A 100 2.45 9.41 -5.27
C CYS A 100 2.01 10.27 -6.46
N ASP A 101 0.71 10.38 -6.64
CA ASP A 101 0.08 11.29 -7.59
C ASP A 101 -0.82 12.29 -6.84
N GLY A 102 -1.32 13.30 -7.55
CA GLY A 102 -2.20 14.32 -6.99
C GLY A 102 -3.68 14.10 -7.30
N ASP A 103 -4.07 12.88 -7.70
CA ASP A 103 -5.40 12.62 -8.27
C ASP A 103 -6.41 12.23 -7.17
N ASP A 104 -6.72 13.20 -6.31
CA ASP A 104 -7.64 13.04 -5.18
C ASP A 104 -9.12 13.40 -5.50
N GLU A 105 -9.44 13.81 -6.75
CA GLU A 105 -10.82 14.17 -7.17
C GLU A 105 -11.30 13.47 -8.44
#